data_AF-A0A496AZQ8-F1
#
_entry.id   AF-A0A496AZQ8-F1
#
_cell.length_a   1.000
_cell.length_b   1.000
_cell.length_c   1.000
_cell.angle_alpha   90.00
_cell.angle_beta   90.00
_cell.angle_gamma   90.00
#
_symmetry.space_group_name_H-M   'P 1'
#
loop_
_entity.id
_entity.type
_entity.pdbx_description
1 polymer ?
#
loop_
_entity_poly.entity_id
_entity_poly.type
_entity_poly.pdbx_seq_one_letter_code
_entity_poly.pdbx_strand_id
1 'polypeptide(L)'
;MREEDLIAPDSLQTPHICEGGNLDCGSGLLLLIRKSMEQVPDGEVLEIRSTEISVKEDLPAWCRMTKNPYLGWRSVPEFNRYFVQRGEDEQDTDIAFKQARDYRWQTRIHWDGGLQVKVFCRNHSWSVGQPASFDVRDAAPSAVEYVLGALGSCLAMGFQIRASQQKIEIDELEISLSGQIDNIFVFLGTEKEGHSGFKEISGTLYVSSDADDEVLEKLWQETLTASPVTNTLTQDTSISVDIRII
;
A
#
# COMPACT_ATOMS: atom_id res chain seq x y z
N MET A 1 -0.01 23.33 25.40
CA MET A 1 1.06 22.93 24.46
C MET A 1 0.48 21.82 23.61
N ARG A 2 0.59 21.88 22.29
CA ARG A 2 0.10 20.78 21.43
C ARG A 2 1.08 19.62 21.58
N GLU A 3 0.59 18.39 21.66
CA GLU A 3 1.45 17.20 21.86
C GLU A 3 2.45 17.01 20.71
N GLU A 4 2.11 17.45 19.50
CA GLU A 4 3.02 17.50 18.34
C GLU A 4 4.27 18.37 18.57
N ASP A 5 4.23 19.31 19.52
CA ASP A 5 5.35 20.18 19.85
C ASP A 5 6.22 19.60 21.00
N LEU A 6 5.91 18.40 21.49
CA LEU A 6 6.61 17.76 22.61
C LEU A 6 7.99 17.22 22.17
N ILE A 7 9.05 17.75 22.77
CA ILE A 7 10.43 17.28 22.54
C ILE A 7 10.79 16.19 23.55
N ALA A 8 11.26 15.05 23.06
CA ALA A 8 11.59 13.92 23.91
C ALA A 8 12.85 14.19 24.78
N PRO A 9 12.95 13.68 26.02
CA PRO A 9 14.14 13.81 26.88
C PRO A 9 15.40 13.14 26.30
N ASP A 10 16.59 13.69 26.58
CA ASP A 10 17.88 13.14 26.11
C ASP A 10 18.23 11.78 26.71
N SER A 11 17.69 11.49 27.89
CA SER A 11 18.03 10.31 28.69
C SER A 11 17.19 9.07 28.37
N LEU A 12 16.37 9.09 27.32
CA LEU A 12 15.54 7.95 26.96
C LEU A 12 16.37 6.77 26.45
N GLN A 13 16.12 5.59 27.00
CA GLN A 13 16.64 4.33 26.48
C GLN A 13 15.64 3.73 25.49
N THR A 14 16.11 3.39 24.30
CA THR A 14 15.26 2.87 23.20
C THR A 14 15.79 1.54 22.67
N PRO A 15 15.62 0.44 23.43
CA PRO A 15 16.07 -0.88 22.99
C PRO A 15 15.26 -1.42 21.80
N HIS A 16 14.07 -0.86 21.54
CA HIS A 16 13.16 -1.31 20.49
C HIS A 16 13.02 -0.25 19.41
N ILE A 17 13.13 -0.67 18.15
CA ILE A 17 13.06 0.21 16.98
C ILE A 17 11.99 -0.30 16.01
N CYS A 18 11.15 0.61 15.54
CA CYS A 18 10.23 0.42 14.42
C CYS A 18 10.68 1.28 13.25
N GLU A 19 11.16 0.66 12.18
CA GLU A 19 11.54 1.35 10.94
C GLU A 19 10.27 1.60 10.11
N GLY A 20 9.76 2.83 10.18
CA GLY A 20 8.53 3.27 9.50
C GLY A 20 8.76 3.75 8.07
N GLY A 21 9.98 4.19 7.74
CA GLY A 21 10.29 4.75 6.43
C GLY A 21 9.38 5.93 6.08
N ASN A 22 8.88 5.94 4.85
CA ASN A 22 7.97 6.96 4.30
C ASN A 22 6.47 6.60 4.40
N LEU A 23 6.10 5.62 5.24
CA LEU A 23 4.69 5.27 5.43
C LEU A 23 4.00 6.30 6.33
N ASP A 24 2.83 6.77 5.90
CA ASP A 24 1.94 7.53 6.77
C ASP A 24 1.14 6.62 7.73
N CYS A 25 0.55 7.23 8.76
CA CYS A 25 -0.23 6.53 9.78
C CYS A 25 -1.45 5.77 9.21
N GLY A 26 -2.10 6.29 8.16
CA GLY A 26 -3.26 5.69 7.50
C GLY A 26 -2.93 4.60 6.47
N SER A 27 -1.71 4.59 5.93
CA SER A 27 -1.25 3.71 4.84
C SER A 27 -0.42 2.52 5.32
N GLY A 28 -0.29 2.32 6.63
CA GLY A 28 0.25 1.09 7.21
C GLY A 28 1.25 1.28 8.34
N LEU A 29 1.76 2.49 8.58
CA LEU A 29 2.73 2.73 9.66
C LEU A 29 2.18 2.32 11.03
N LEU A 30 0.91 2.60 11.32
CA LEU A 30 0.28 2.20 12.59
C LEU A 30 0.21 0.67 12.77
N LEU A 31 0.14 -0.09 11.68
CA LEU A 31 0.19 -1.56 11.74
C LEU A 31 1.60 -2.04 12.10
N LEU A 32 2.63 -1.41 11.54
CA LEU A 32 4.04 -1.70 11.87
C LEU A 32 4.37 -1.32 13.31
N ILE A 33 4.06 -0.09 13.72
CA ILE A 33 4.28 0.42 15.08
C ILE A 33 3.69 -0.55 16.09
N ARG A 34 2.45 -0.97 15.86
CA ARG A 34 1.79 -1.88 16.77
C ARG A 34 2.43 -3.28 16.80
N LYS A 35 2.74 -3.87 15.64
CA LYS A 35 3.41 -5.17 15.58
C LYS A 35 4.74 -5.14 16.34
N SER A 36 5.47 -4.02 16.23
CA SER A 36 6.67 -3.79 17.04
C SER A 36 6.32 -3.65 18.53
N MET A 37 5.26 -2.92 18.86
CA MET A 37 4.80 -2.69 20.24
C MET A 37 4.41 -3.97 20.99
N GLU A 38 3.94 -5.02 20.30
CA GLU A 38 3.68 -6.35 20.89
C GLU A 38 4.95 -7.01 21.47
N GLN A 39 6.13 -6.58 21.02
CA GLN A 39 7.42 -7.11 21.47
C GLN A 39 8.07 -6.22 22.54
N VAL A 40 7.45 -5.08 22.88
CA VAL A 40 7.95 -4.11 23.85
C VAL A 40 7.37 -4.41 25.24
N PRO A 41 8.21 -4.66 26.26
CA PRO A 41 7.74 -4.83 27.64
C PRO A 41 7.01 -3.59 28.17
N ASP A 42 6.06 -3.79 29.09
CA ASP A 42 5.32 -2.70 29.71
C ASP A 42 6.25 -1.66 30.35
N GLY A 43 5.98 -0.37 30.05
CA GLY A 43 6.81 0.73 30.53
C GLY A 43 8.11 0.96 29.74
N GLU A 44 8.51 0.07 28.83
CA GLU A 44 9.63 0.33 27.91
C GLU A 44 9.20 1.20 26.72
N VAL A 45 10.19 1.73 26.00
CA VAL A 45 9.99 2.74 24.94
C VAL A 45 10.32 2.16 23.58
N LEU A 46 9.39 2.32 22.64
CA LEU A 46 9.58 2.10 21.22
C LEU A 46 10.03 3.40 20.54
N GLU A 47 11.15 3.33 19.83
CA GLU A 47 11.58 4.37 18.90
C GLU A 47 11.01 4.09 17.51
N ILE A 48 10.26 5.03 16.96
CA ILE A 48 9.71 4.97 15.61
C ILE A 48 10.51 5.93 14.75
N ARG A 49 11.07 5.43 13.65
CA ARG A 49 11.85 6.22 12.70
C ARG A 49 11.06 6.39 11.42
N SER A 50 10.77 7.64 11.06
CA SER A 50 10.00 7.91 9.86
C SER A 50 10.46 9.20 9.19
N THR A 51 10.53 9.16 7.86
CA THR A 51 10.73 10.33 7.00
C THR A 51 9.41 11.03 6.68
N GLU A 52 8.27 10.37 6.95
CA GLU A 52 6.94 10.92 6.70
C GLU A 52 6.61 12.01 7.72
N ILE A 53 6.15 13.15 7.20
CA ILE A 53 5.97 14.39 7.96
C ILE A 53 4.64 14.33 8.72
N SER A 54 3.60 13.71 8.14
CA SER A 54 2.27 13.63 8.76
C SER A 54 2.27 12.87 10.09
N VAL A 55 3.25 11.98 10.30
CA VAL A 55 3.39 11.17 11.52
C VAL A 55 3.43 12.04 12.77
N LYS A 56 4.03 13.23 12.69
CA LYS A 56 4.10 14.17 13.81
C LYS A 56 2.72 14.62 14.29
N GLU A 57 1.77 14.78 13.37
CA GLU A 57 0.40 15.23 13.65
C GLU A 57 -0.49 14.05 14.07
N ASP A 58 -0.35 12.91 13.39
CA ASP A 58 -1.24 11.75 13.52
C ASP A 58 -0.87 10.83 14.71
N LEU A 59 0.42 10.61 14.96
CA LEU A 59 0.89 9.63 15.94
C LEU A 59 0.46 9.95 17.39
N PRO A 60 0.49 11.22 17.86
CA PRO A 60 0.00 11.54 19.20
C PRO A 60 -1.48 11.18 19.39
N ALA A 61 -2.31 11.37 18.35
CA ALA A 61 -3.73 11.00 18.41
C ALA A 61 -3.92 9.49 18.58
N TRP A 62 -3.16 8.69 17.83
CA TRP A 62 -3.17 7.24 17.97
C TRP A 62 -2.70 6.80 19.37
N CYS A 63 -1.61 7.39 19.88
CA CYS A 63 -1.07 7.10 21.21
C CYS A 63 -2.12 7.29 22.31
N ARG A 64 -2.87 8.40 22.26
CA ARG A 64 -3.99 8.67 23.20
C ARG A 64 -5.09 7.62 23.09
N MET A 65 -5.48 7.23 21.87
CA MET A 65 -6.51 6.22 21.66
C MET A 65 -6.10 4.85 22.18
N THR A 66 -4.83 4.48 21.99
CA THR A 66 -4.31 3.16 22.42
C THR A 66 -3.71 3.15 23.82
N LYS A 67 -3.83 4.27 24.56
CA LYS A 67 -3.24 4.46 25.90
C LYS A 67 -1.74 4.16 25.99
N ASN A 68 -1.00 4.38 24.91
CA ASN A 68 0.46 4.29 24.89
C ASN A 68 1.03 5.70 25.06
N PRO A 69 1.72 6.05 26.17
CA PRO A 69 2.21 7.41 26.38
C PRO A 69 3.15 7.89 25.27
N TYR A 70 2.81 9.01 24.64
CA TYR A 70 3.70 9.68 23.69
C TYR A 70 4.72 10.53 24.44
N LEU A 71 6.01 10.21 24.31
CA LEU A 71 7.10 10.85 25.03
C LEU A 71 7.76 12.00 24.25
N GLY A 72 7.35 12.18 22.99
CA GLY A 72 7.77 13.29 22.14
C GLY A 72 8.48 12.83 20.88
N TRP A 73 9.08 13.77 20.18
CA TRP A 73 9.87 13.50 18.98
C TRP A 73 11.16 14.32 18.94
N ARG A 74 12.04 13.94 18.02
CA ARG A 74 13.27 14.64 17.67
C ARG A 74 13.51 14.52 16.17
N SER A 75 14.03 15.58 15.58
CA SER A 75 14.50 15.54 14.20
C SER A 75 15.98 15.21 14.18
N VAL A 76 16.39 14.29 13.30
CA VAL A 76 17.78 14.11 12.88
C VAL A 76 17.84 14.34 11.36
N PRO A 77 19.03 14.60 10.77
CA PRO A 77 19.12 14.95 9.35
C PRO A 77 18.45 13.94 8.40
N GLU A 78 18.45 12.66 8.76
CA GLU A 78 17.95 11.57 7.92
C GLU A 78 16.45 11.28 8.10
N PHE A 79 15.90 11.47 9.31
CA PHE A 79 14.50 11.11 9.64
C PHE A 79 14.06 11.75 10.95
N ASN A 80 12.75 11.70 11.23
CA ASN A 80 12.21 12.02 12.53
C ASN A 80 12.13 10.78 13.42
N ARG A 81 12.51 10.95 14.69
CA ARG A 81 12.45 9.94 15.75
C ARG A 81 11.27 10.28 16.65
N TYR A 82 10.34 9.35 16.79
CA TYR A 82 9.19 9.48 17.69
C TYR A 82 9.30 8.43 18.80
N PHE A 83 8.93 8.80 20.02
CA PHE A 83 9.13 7.96 21.20
C PHE A 83 7.78 7.65 21.85
N VAL A 84 7.44 6.38 21.94
CA VAL A 84 6.17 5.91 22.49
C VAL A 84 6.47 4.87 23.57
N GLN A 85 5.95 5.08 24.78
CA GLN A 85 6.03 4.13 25.87
C GLN A 85 4.91 3.09 25.74
N ARG A 86 5.21 1.82 26.02
CA ARG A 86 4.19 0.77 26.11
C ARG A 86 3.28 1.03 27.31
N GLY A 87 1.99 1.21 27.05
CA GLY A 87 0.94 1.30 28.08
C GLY A 87 0.37 -0.08 28.45
N GLU A 88 -0.37 -0.14 29.56
CA GLU A 88 -0.83 -1.39 30.22
C GLU A 88 -2.08 -2.04 29.58
N ASP A 89 -2.63 -1.51 28.47
CA ASP A 89 -3.97 -1.92 27.98
C ASP A 89 -3.94 -2.47 26.54
N GLU A 90 -4.07 -3.80 26.39
CA GLU A 90 -4.05 -4.50 25.09
C GLU A 90 -5.38 -4.43 24.30
N GLN A 91 -6.50 -4.06 24.95
CA GLN A 91 -7.85 -4.25 24.38
C GLN A 91 -8.20 -3.34 23.19
N ASP A 92 -7.85 -2.05 23.22
CA ASP A 92 -8.19 -1.10 22.14
C ASP A 92 -7.33 -1.34 20.89
N THR A 93 -6.13 -1.89 21.11
CA THR A 93 -5.32 -2.42 20.04
C THR A 93 -6.13 -3.49 19.29
N ASP A 94 -6.53 -4.63 19.86
CA ASP A 94 -7.16 -5.74 19.11
C ASP A 94 -8.28 -5.37 18.12
N ILE A 95 -9.08 -4.36 18.43
CA ILE A 95 -10.13 -3.84 17.57
C ILE A 95 -9.58 -3.27 16.25
N ALA A 96 -8.54 -2.42 16.30
CA ALA A 96 -7.99 -1.79 15.10
C ALA A 96 -7.28 -2.79 14.15
N PHE A 97 -6.62 -3.82 14.69
CA PHE A 97 -6.02 -4.88 13.86
C PHE A 97 -7.10 -5.73 13.22
N LYS A 98 -8.15 -6.05 13.98
CA LYS A 98 -9.30 -6.77 13.44
C LYS A 98 -9.93 -5.97 12.31
N GLN A 99 -10.11 -4.66 12.49
CA GLN A 99 -10.61 -3.77 11.43
C GLN A 99 -9.70 -3.73 10.20
N ALA A 100 -8.38 -3.68 10.37
CA ALA A 100 -7.44 -3.69 9.25
C ALA A 100 -7.40 -5.06 8.54
N ARG A 101 -7.41 -6.16 9.29
CA ARG A 101 -7.43 -7.53 8.76
C ARG A 101 -8.73 -7.84 8.01
N ASP A 102 -9.84 -7.32 8.51
CA ASP A 102 -11.16 -7.50 7.91
C ASP A 102 -11.56 -6.33 7.00
N TYR A 103 -10.62 -5.42 6.67
CA TYR A 103 -10.92 -4.26 5.84
C TYR A 103 -11.35 -4.68 4.46
N ARG A 104 -12.45 -4.10 3.99
CA ARG A 104 -13.01 -4.36 2.66
C ARG A 104 -12.88 -3.12 1.80
N TRP A 105 -12.02 -3.21 0.80
CA TRP A 105 -12.01 -2.25 -0.29
C TRP A 105 -13.30 -2.39 -1.11
N GLN A 106 -13.91 -1.26 -1.45
CA GLN A 106 -15.19 -1.21 -2.13
C GLN A 106 -15.15 -0.15 -3.24
N THR A 107 -15.70 -0.52 -4.39
CA THR A 107 -15.94 0.39 -5.50
C THR A 107 -17.39 0.28 -5.94
N ARG A 108 -17.91 1.34 -6.53
CA ARG A 108 -19.20 1.35 -7.21
C ARG A 108 -18.99 1.74 -8.65
N ILE A 109 -19.61 1.01 -9.55
CA ILE A 109 -19.56 1.29 -10.98
C ILE A 109 -20.97 1.70 -11.42
N HIS A 110 -21.05 2.82 -12.13
CA HIS A 110 -22.29 3.31 -12.73
C HIS A 110 -22.13 3.41 -14.24
N TRP A 111 -23.17 2.98 -14.94
CA TRP A 111 -23.30 3.11 -16.38
C TRP A 111 -24.57 3.92 -16.67
N ASP A 112 -24.42 4.96 -17.48
CA ASP A 112 -25.49 5.85 -17.92
C ASP A 112 -25.62 5.95 -19.46
N GLY A 113 -24.82 5.16 -20.19
CA GLY A 113 -24.88 5.07 -21.65
C GLY A 113 -23.52 4.89 -22.32
N GLY A 114 -23.52 4.55 -23.60
CA GLY A 114 -22.29 4.38 -24.39
C GLY A 114 -21.44 3.16 -23.97
N LEU A 115 -20.18 3.17 -24.39
CA LEU A 115 -19.21 2.09 -24.18
C LEU A 115 -18.18 2.44 -23.10
N GLN A 116 -18.61 3.16 -22.06
CA GLN A 116 -17.79 3.54 -20.93
C GLN A 116 -18.61 3.50 -19.64
N VAL A 117 -17.93 3.36 -18.50
CA VAL A 117 -18.55 3.40 -17.17
C VAL A 117 -17.80 4.37 -16.27
N LYS A 118 -18.46 4.88 -15.23
CA LYS A 118 -17.82 5.69 -14.20
C LYS A 118 -17.64 4.86 -12.92
N VAL A 119 -16.40 4.80 -12.45
CA VAL A 119 -16.02 4.14 -11.19
C VAL A 119 -15.96 5.17 -10.07
N PHE A 120 -16.47 4.80 -8.90
CA PHE A 120 -16.42 5.58 -7.67
C PHE A 120 -15.75 4.76 -6.58
N CYS A 121 -14.74 5.33 -5.92
CA CYS A 121 -14.04 4.72 -4.79
C CYS A 121 -13.64 5.82 -3.81
N ARG A 122 -14.07 5.72 -2.55
CA ARG A 122 -13.87 6.78 -1.53
C ARG A 122 -14.33 8.14 -2.09
N ASN A 123 -13.43 9.13 -2.11
CA ASN A 123 -13.61 10.47 -2.64
C ASN A 123 -13.10 10.64 -4.09
N HIS A 124 -12.81 9.54 -4.80
CA HIS A 124 -12.29 9.55 -6.16
C HIS A 124 -13.29 8.96 -7.16
N SER A 125 -13.19 9.43 -8.41
CA SER A 125 -13.90 8.83 -9.53
C SER A 125 -13.12 8.96 -10.82
N TRP A 126 -13.25 7.98 -11.70
CA TRP A 126 -12.63 7.97 -13.04
C TRP A 126 -13.52 7.22 -14.04
N SER A 127 -13.24 7.40 -15.32
CA SER A 127 -13.93 6.69 -16.41
C SER A 127 -13.14 5.45 -16.80
N VAL A 128 -13.85 4.39 -17.17
CA VAL A 128 -13.27 3.15 -17.72
C VAL A 128 -13.96 2.85 -19.05
N GLY A 129 -13.16 2.66 -20.09
CA GLY A 129 -13.61 2.39 -21.45
C GLY A 129 -13.95 0.91 -21.70
N GLN A 130 -14.30 0.62 -22.94
CA GLN A 130 -14.66 -0.71 -23.38
C GLN A 130 -13.50 -1.72 -23.22
N PRO A 131 -13.78 -3.00 -22.91
CA PRO A 131 -12.72 -3.98 -22.66
C PRO A 131 -11.90 -4.39 -23.89
N ALA A 132 -12.49 -4.31 -25.09
CA ALA A 132 -11.88 -4.74 -26.34
C ALA A 132 -11.71 -3.56 -27.30
N SER A 133 -10.90 -2.58 -26.90
CA SER A 133 -10.44 -1.51 -27.78
C SER A 133 -8.95 -1.60 -28.01
N PHE A 134 -8.53 -1.21 -29.21
CA PHE A 134 -7.14 -1.20 -29.65
C PHE A 134 -6.73 0.18 -30.18
N ASP A 135 -7.57 1.21 -29.97
CA ASP A 135 -7.31 2.57 -30.41
C ASP A 135 -6.77 3.41 -29.25
N VAL A 136 -5.55 3.91 -29.42
CA VAL A 136 -4.88 4.79 -28.44
C VAL A 136 -5.61 6.13 -28.24
N ARG A 137 -6.60 6.46 -29.08
CA ARG A 137 -7.40 7.69 -29.01
C ARG A 137 -8.68 7.53 -28.19
N ASP A 138 -8.91 6.37 -27.59
CA ASP A 138 -10.05 6.17 -26.71
C ASP A 138 -10.07 7.17 -25.55
N ALA A 139 -11.27 7.64 -25.21
CA ALA A 139 -11.45 8.69 -24.20
C ALA A 139 -11.14 8.24 -22.77
N ALA A 140 -11.09 6.93 -22.53
CA ALA A 140 -10.76 6.33 -21.23
C ALA A 140 -10.06 4.97 -21.44
N PRO A 141 -9.08 4.61 -20.59
CA PRO A 141 -8.44 3.30 -20.63
C PRO A 141 -9.45 2.17 -20.39
N SER A 142 -9.20 1.02 -21.00
CA SER A 142 -9.96 -0.20 -20.77
C SER A 142 -9.76 -0.74 -19.34
N ALA A 143 -10.70 -1.56 -18.88
CA ALA A 143 -10.57 -2.24 -17.58
C ALA A 143 -9.30 -3.10 -17.48
N VAL A 144 -8.85 -3.68 -18.59
CA VAL A 144 -7.65 -4.53 -18.68
C VAL A 144 -6.38 -3.70 -18.46
N GLU A 145 -6.31 -2.50 -19.04
CA GLU A 145 -5.19 -1.56 -18.79
C GLU A 145 -5.19 -1.04 -17.35
N TYR A 146 -6.36 -0.82 -16.75
CA TYR A 146 -6.45 -0.49 -15.33
C TYR A 146 -5.91 -1.60 -14.42
N VAL A 147 -6.05 -2.88 -14.79
CA VAL A 147 -5.43 -3.99 -14.04
C VAL A 147 -3.91 -3.93 -14.13
N LEU A 148 -3.35 -3.65 -15.31
CA LEU A 148 -1.90 -3.45 -15.47
C LEU A 148 -1.41 -2.24 -14.67
N GLY A 149 -2.14 -1.12 -14.73
CA GLY A 149 -1.85 0.07 -13.94
C GLY A 149 -1.88 -0.20 -12.44
N ALA A 150 -2.86 -0.98 -11.96
CA ALA A 150 -2.95 -1.38 -10.55
C ALA A 150 -1.77 -2.27 -10.13
N LEU A 151 -1.38 -3.24 -10.97
CA LEU A 151 -0.22 -4.10 -10.72
C LEU A 151 1.07 -3.28 -10.67
N GLY A 152 1.32 -2.44 -11.68
CA GLY A 152 2.50 -1.58 -11.76
C GLY A 152 2.60 -0.63 -10.57
N SER A 153 1.49 0.03 -10.23
CA SER A 153 1.43 0.93 -9.06
C SER A 153 1.73 0.21 -7.76
N CYS A 154 1.17 -0.99 -7.57
CA CYS A 154 1.38 -1.79 -6.37
C CYS A 154 2.84 -2.24 -6.23
N LEU A 155 3.47 -2.62 -7.34
CA LEU A 155 4.87 -3.03 -7.39
C LEU A 155 5.81 -1.84 -7.15
N ALA A 156 5.61 -0.71 -7.84
CA ALA A 156 6.45 0.48 -7.67
C ALA A 156 6.38 1.02 -6.24
N MET A 157 5.18 1.19 -5.69
CA MET A 157 5.03 1.66 -4.30
C MET A 157 5.54 0.64 -3.29
N GLY A 158 5.29 -0.65 -3.52
CA GLY A 158 5.81 -1.72 -2.67
C GLY A 158 7.34 -1.75 -2.61
N PHE A 159 7.99 -1.54 -3.75
CA PHE A 159 9.44 -1.43 -3.85
C PHE A 159 9.95 -0.23 -3.07
N GLN A 160 9.34 0.94 -3.28
CA GLN A 160 9.75 2.17 -2.61
C GLN A 160 9.59 2.12 -1.08
N ILE A 161 8.49 1.53 -0.60
CA ILE A 161 8.26 1.34 0.84
C ILE A 161 9.38 0.49 1.45
N ARG A 162 9.76 -0.61 0.77
CA ARG A 162 10.81 -1.51 1.27
C ARG A 162 12.20 -0.89 1.19
N ALA A 163 12.48 -0.14 0.12
CA ALA A 163 13.72 0.63 -0.01
C ALA A 163 13.87 1.59 1.18
N SER A 164 12.80 2.35 1.46
CA SER A 164 12.76 3.29 2.58
C SER A 164 12.99 2.60 3.94
N GLN A 165 12.37 1.44 4.17
CA GLN A 165 12.58 0.65 5.40
C GLN A 165 14.02 0.17 5.57
N GLN A 166 14.76 -0.02 4.48
CA GLN A 166 16.17 -0.42 4.47
C GLN A 166 17.11 0.78 4.34
N LYS A 167 16.59 2.02 4.41
CA LYS A 167 17.35 3.27 4.25
C LYS A 167 18.08 3.37 2.91
N ILE A 168 17.49 2.78 1.88
CA ILE A 168 17.93 2.90 0.49
C ILE A 168 17.18 4.07 -0.13
N GLU A 169 17.92 5.05 -0.63
CA GLU A 169 17.38 6.20 -1.36
C GLU A 169 17.17 5.81 -2.82
N ILE A 170 15.97 6.09 -3.34
CA ILE A 170 15.61 5.86 -4.74
C ILE A 170 15.41 7.23 -5.38
N ASP A 171 16.24 7.55 -6.36
CA ASP A 171 16.21 8.83 -7.08
C ASP A 171 15.11 8.83 -8.14
N GLU A 172 14.97 7.71 -8.85
CA GLU A 172 14.00 7.54 -9.94
C GLU A 172 13.50 6.10 -9.99
N LEU A 173 12.21 5.95 -10.30
CA LEU A 173 11.54 4.65 -10.37
C LEU A 173 10.48 4.67 -11.47
N GLU A 174 10.59 3.76 -12.44
CA GLU A 174 9.62 3.56 -13.50
C GLU A 174 9.35 2.06 -13.68
N ILE A 175 8.10 1.68 -13.94
CA ILE A 175 7.76 0.31 -14.34
C ILE A 175 6.99 0.31 -15.65
N SER A 176 7.49 -0.44 -16.63
CA SER A 176 6.81 -0.68 -17.90
C SER A 176 6.26 -2.09 -17.90
N LEU A 177 4.94 -2.24 -18.09
CA LEU A 177 4.24 -3.52 -18.14
C LEU A 177 3.53 -3.71 -19.48
N SER A 178 3.54 -4.94 -19.97
CA SER A 178 2.77 -5.40 -21.13
C SER A 178 2.00 -6.65 -20.75
N GLY A 179 0.72 -6.71 -21.09
CA GLY A 179 -0.14 -7.86 -20.85
C GLY A 179 -0.77 -8.38 -22.12
N GLN A 180 -0.74 -9.70 -22.33
CA GLN A 180 -1.39 -10.37 -23.45
C GLN A 180 -2.60 -11.18 -22.97
N ILE A 181 -3.79 -10.85 -23.46
CA ILE A 181 -5.00 -11.69 -23.28
C ILE A 181 -4.85 -12.96 -24.13
N ASP A 182 -5.20 -14.12 -23.56
CA ASP A 182 -5.11 -15.42 -24.25
C ASP A 182 -6.04 -15.47 -25.46
N ASN A 183 -7.34 -15.21 -25.25
CA ASN A 183 -8.32 -15.15 -26.33
C ASN A 183 -9.45 -14.13 -26.05
N ILE A 184 -9.34 -12.93 -26.64
CA ILE A 184 -10.36 -11.88 -26.51
C ILE A 184 -11.68 -12.22 -27.22
N PHE A 185 -11.67 -13.12 -28.20
CA PHE A 185 -12.87 -13.52 -28.95
C PHE A 185 -13.86 -14.32 -28.10
N VAL A 186 -13.40 -14.96 -27.03
CA VAL A 186 -14.27 -15.59 -26.02
C VAL A 186 -15.11 -14.55 -25.30
N PHE A 187 -14.51 -13.40 -24.93
CA PHE A 187 -15.25 -12.28 -24.35
C PHE A 187 -16.24 -11.66 -25.35
N LEU A 188 -15.85 -11.56 -26.62
CA LEU A 188 -16.72 -11.05 -27.69
C LEU A 188 -17.80 -12.05 -28.13
N GLY A 189 -17.76 -13.29 -27.65
CA GLY A 189 -18.75 -14.34 -27.93
C GLY A 189 -18.67 -14.96 -29.33
N THR A 190 -17.62 -14.65 -30.12
CA THR A 190 -17.41 -15.25 -31.45
C THR A 190 -16.79 -16.63 -31.36
N GLU A 191 -16.11 -16.95 -30.26
CA GLU A 191 -15.55 -18.26 -29.95
C GLU A 191 -16.08 -18.77 -28.60
N LYS A 192 -16.22 -20.10 -28.49
CA LYS A 192 -16.82 -20.76 -27.30
C LYS A 192 -15.80 -21.42 -26.36
N GLU A 193 -14.58 -21.64 -26.84
CA GLU A 193 -13.50 -22.31 -26.12
C GLU A 193 -12.32 -21.36 -25.91
N GLY A 194 -11.57 -21.56 -24.82
CA GLY A 194 -10.43 -20.73 -24.44
C GLY A 194 -10.70 -19.85 -23.22
N HIS A 195 -9.74 -18.97 -22.90
CA HIS A 195 -9.81 -18.07 -21.75
C HIS A 195 -9.67 -16.60 -22.18
N SER A 196 -10.49 -15.71 -21.65
CA SER A 196 -10.44 -14.27 -21.91
C SER A 196 -9.65 -13.46 -20.88
N GLY A 197 -8.87 -14.14 -20.03
CA GLY A 197 -7.93 -13.51 -19.09
C GLY A 197 -6.54 -13.33 -19.71
N PHE A 198 -5.64 -12.72 -18.92
CA PHE A 198 -4.24 -12.61 -19.30
C PHE A 198 -3.59 -13.99 -19.39
N LYS A 199 -2.92 -14.27 -20.51
CA LYS A 199 -2.01 -15.39 -20.68
C LYS A 199 -0.66 -15.10 -20.00
N GLU A 200 -0.19 -13.87 -20.16
CA GLU A 200 1.10 -13.42 -19.66
C GLU A 200 1.03 -11.91 -19.37
N ILE A 201 1.70 -11.51 -18.29
CA ILE A 201 2.08 -10.12 -18.03
C ILE A 201 3.59 -10.12 -17.84
N SER A 202 4.28 -9.29 -18.60
CA SER A 202 5.73 -9.11 -18.52
C SER A 202 6.07 -7.64 -18.40
N GLY A 203 7.26 -7.33 -17.89
CA GLY A 203 7.66 -5.95 -17.72
C GLY A 203 9.05 -5.78 -17.14
N THR A 204 9.42 -4.52 -16.98
CA THR A 204 10.74 -4.10 -16.51
C THR A 204 10.59 -2.96 -15.53
N LEU A 205 11.24 -3.10 -14.37
CA LEU A 205 11.45 -2.01 -13.42
C LEU A 205 12.76 -1.31 -13.79
N TYR A 206 12.70 0.00 -13.97
CA TYR A 206 13.85 0.88 -14.09
C TYR A 206 13.99 1.63 -12.77
N VAL A 207 15.18 1.59 -12.18
CA VAL A 207 15.46 2.20 -10.89
C VAL A 207 16.83 2.88 -10.92
N SER A 208 16.91 4.08 -10.33
CA SER A 208 18.16 4.79 -10.05
C SER A 208 18.34 4.89 -8.54
N SER A 209 19.52 4.48 -8.06
CA SER A 209 19.91 4.51 -6.64
C SER A 209 21.42 4.31 -6.51
N ASP A 210 22.02 4.83 -5.44
CA ASP A 210 23.42 4.57 -5.06
C ASP A 210 23.64 3.19 -4.40
N ALA A 211 22.59 2.40 -4.19
CA ALA A 211 22.70 1.07 -3.61
C ALA A 211 23.21 0.01 -4.61
N ASP A 212 23.89 -1.01 -4.09
CA ASP A 212 24.41 -2.13 -4.90
C ASP A 212 23.29 -2.87 -5.65
N ASP A 213 23.54 -3.23 -6.92
CA ASP A 213 22.59 -3.94 -7.79
C ASP A 213 22.00 -5.19 -7.14
N GLU A 214 22.82 -6.00 -6.46
CA GLU A 214 22.36 -7.22 -5.77
C GLU A 214 21.34 -6.93 -4.66
N VAL A 215 21.47 -5.78 -3.98
CA VAL A 215 20.53 -5.35 -2.94
C VAL A 215 19.21 -4.93 -3.58
N LEU A 216 19.25 -4.19 -4.69
CA LEU A 216 18.07 -3.76 -5.44
C LEU A 216 17.32 -4.96 -6.05
N GLU A 217 18.03 -5.93 -6.62
CA GLU A 217 17.44 -7.15 -7.16
C GLU A 217 16.74 -7.98 -6.07
N LYS A 218 17.39 -8.13 -4.90
CA LYS A 218 16.78 -8.81 -3.77
C LYS A 218 15.51 -8.09 -3.30
N LEU A 219 15.57 -6.78 -3.17
CA LEU A 219 14.43 -5.94 -2.80
C LEU A 219 13.27 -6.10 -3.79
N TRP A 220 13.58 -6.22 -5.08
CA TRP A 220 12.60 -6.45 -6.12
C TRP A 220 11.90 -7.81 -6.00
N GLN A 221 12.66 -8.89 -5.76
CA GLN A 221 12.07 -10.22 -5.55
C GLN A 221 11.16 -10.28 -4.32
N GLU A 222 11.57 -9.64 -3.22
CA GLU A 222 10.74 -9.51 -2.03
C GLU A 222 9.45 -8.71 -2.30
N THR A 223 9.55 -7.66 -3.13
CA THR A 223 8.41 -6.85 -3.56
C THR A 223 7.42 -7.65 -4.39
N LEU A 224 7.90 -8.37 -5.41
CA LEU A 224 7.07 -9.23 -6.26
C LEU A 224 6.28 -10.25 -5.43
N THR A 225 6.96 -10.89 -4.48
CA THR A 225 6.36 -11.94 -3.63
C THR A 225 5.29 -11.37 -2.69
N ALA A 226 5.51 -10.18 -2.13
CA ALA A 226 4.63 -9.60 -1.13
C ALA A 226 3.49 -8.74 -1.70
N SER A 227 3.56 -8.34 -2.97
CA SER A 227 2.60 -7.46 -3.61
C SER A 227 1.17 -8.02 -3.56
N PRO A 228 0.20 -7.32 -2.95
CA PRO A 228 -1.19 -7.76 -2.92
C PRO A 228 -1.80 -7.97 -4.31
N VAL A 229 -1.49 -7.11 -5.28
CA VAL A 229 -2.03 -7.22 -6.65
C VAL A 229 -1.37 -8.36 -7.40
N THR A 230 -0.05 -8.59 -7.22
CA THR A 230 0.62 -9.77 -7.79
C THR A 230 -0.03 -11.04 -7.26
N ASN A 231 -0.21 -11.15 -5.94
CA ASN A 231 -0.87 -12.29 -5.32
C ASN A 231 -2.33 -12.46 -5.78
N THR A 232 -3.05 -11.38 -6.05
CA THR A 232 -4.42 -11.44 -6.59
C THR A 232 -4.46 -12.02 -8.02
N LEU A 233 -3.44 -11.73 -8.84
CA LEU A 233 -3.36 -12.20 -10.23
C LEU A 233 -2.79 -13.62 -10.36
N THR A 234 -2.01 -14.07 -9.38
CA THR A 234 -1.35 -15.39 -9.41
C THR A 234 -2.02 -16.46 -8.55
N GLN A 235 -3.05 -16.09 -7.78
CA GLN A 235 -3.83 -17.01 -6.95
C GLN A 235 -5.30 -17.10 -7.40
N ASP A 236 -5.92 -18.25 -7.15
CA ASP A 236 -7.34 -18.47 -7.41
C ASP A 236 -8.20 -17.67 -6.42
N THR A 237 -8.70 -16.52 -6.86
CA THR A 237 -9.62 -15.68 -6.07
C THR A 237 -11.07 -16.03 -6.38
N SER A 238 -11.85 -16.37 -5.36
CA SER A 238 -13.29 -16.63 -5.52
C SER A 238 -14.06 -15.34 -5.78
N ILE A 239 -14.82 -15.29 -6.88
CA ILE A 239 -15.66 -14.16 -7.27
C ILE A 239 -17.12 -14.61 -7.28
N SER A 240 -17.96 -13.96 -6.48
CA SER A 240 -19.41 -14.20 -6.42
C SER A 240 -20.14 -12.87 -6.51
N VAL A 241 -20.97 -12.71 -7.56
CA VAL A 241 -21.73 -11.49 -7.85
C VAL A 241 -23.15 -11.87 -8.23
N ASP A 242 -24.13 -11.30 -7.53
CA ASP A 242 -25.55 -11.53 -7.78
C ASP A 242 -26.15 -10.45 -8.70
N ILE A 243 -27.10 -10.85 -9.55
CA ILE A 243 -27.93 -9.93 -10.33
C ILE A 243 -29.22 -9.59 -9.56
N ARG A 244 -29.60 -8.31 -9.55
CA ARG A 244 -30.90 -7.84 -9.06
C ARG A 244 -31.61 -7.05 -10.15
N ILE A 245 -32.85 -7.44 -10.44
CA ILE A 245 -33.72 -6.78 -11.43
C ILE A 245 -34.61 -5.78 -10.69
N ILE A 246 -34.58 -4.53 -11.14
CA ILE A 246 -35.34 -3.40 -10.58
C ILE A 246 -36.45 -2.94 -11.54
#